data_AF-A0A9P0GWJ1-F1
#
_entry.id   AF-A0A9P0GWJ1-F1
#
_cell.length_a   1.000
_cell.length_b   1.000
_cell.length_c   1.000
_cell.angle_alpha   90.00
_cell.angle_beta   90.00
_cell.angle_gamma   90.00
#
_symmetry.space_group_name_H-M   'P 1'
#
loop_
_entity.id
_entity.type
_entity.pdbx_description
1 polymer ?
#
loop_
_entity_poly.entity_id
_entity_poly.type
_entity_poly.pdbx_seq_one_letter_code
_entity_poly.pdbx_strand_id
1 'polypeptide(L)'
;MMNILLQQQQQQQHQQQQQQQNPQQQVVQQQAQQQQPQQPFDNISKIKSLVGPLRESLSNTIKTAAQTLNQNSQVDGGSQKGIDIQIPRFDKNLEEFYSICDQIELHLKTSLKCLSQQESSNRYLPLAVAPTRSESLSLNDNTLTYPQFLATANAQVSYTKEIHDTLVAAAQNISPSD
;
A
#
# COMPACT_ATOMS: atom_id res chain seq x y z
N MET A 1 -78.62 14.96 3.51
CA MET A 1 -77.62 14.31 4.41
C MET A 1 -76.93 13.08 3.79
N MET A 2 -77.11 12.79 2.50
CA MET A 2 -76.53 11.59 1.84
C MET A 2 -75.29 11.91 0.96
N ASN A 3 -74.86 13.18 0.87
CA ASN A 3 -73.69 13.60 0.08
C ASN A 3 -72.41 13.84 0.90
N ILE A 4 -72.51 13.94 2.23
CA ILE A 4 -71.33 14.15 3.10
C ILE A 4 -70.67 12.82 3.48
N LEU A 5 -71.43 11.74 3.64
CA LEU A 5 -70.86 10.42 3.95
C LEU A 5 -70.13 9.79 2.76
N LEU A 6 -70.60 10.03 1.53
CA LEU A 6 -69.98 9.46 0.32
C LEU A 6 -68.67 10.16 -0.05
N GLN A 7 -68.53 11.45 0.28
CA GLN A 7 -67.29 12.19 0.10
C GLN A 7 -66.23 11.86 1.16
N GLN A 8 -66.65 11.51 2.39
CA GLN A 8 -65.72 11.06 3.43
C GLN A 8 -65.22 9.62 3.19
N GLN A 9 -66.01 8.77 2.53
CA GLN A 9 -65.58 7.41 2.19
C GLN A 9 -64.61 7.38 0.98
N GLN A 10 -64.72 8.30 0.02
CA GLN A 10 -63.75 8.39 -1.09
C GLN A 10 -62.39 8.97 -0.68
N GLN A 11 -62.32 9.75 0.40
CA GLN A 11 -61.05 10.31 0.86
C GLN A 11 -60.20 9.31 1.69
N GLN A 12 -60.82 8.26 2.23
CA GLN A 12 -60.09 7.21 2.98
C GLN A 12 -59.46 6.14 2.09
N GLN A 13 -59.94 5.95 0.85
CA GLN A 13 -59.34 4.98 -0.07
C GLN A 13 -58.10 5.49 -0.82
N HIS A 14 -57.90 6.81 -0.90
CA HIS A 14 -56.73 7.38 -1.59
C HIS A 14 -55.44 7.41 -0.75
N GLN A 15 -55.50 7.12 0.55
CA GLN A 15 -54.30 7.14 1.39
C GLN A 15 -53.59 5.78 1.55
N GLN A 16 -54.14 4.70 0.98
CA GLN A 16 -53.53 3.36 1.05
C GLN A 16 -52.85 2.88 -0.23
N GLN A 17 -52.90 3.63 -1.33
CA GLN A 17 -52.34 3.17 -2.62
C GLN A 17 -51.03 3.84 -3.04
N GLN A 18 -50.44 4.73 -2.23
CA GLN A 18 -49.17 5.38 -2.56
C GLN A 18 -47.94 4.78 -1.88
N GLN A 19 -48.07 3.61 -1.24
CA GLN A 19 -46.95 2.97 -0.52
C GLN A 19 -46.33 1.76 -1.25
N GLN A 20 -46.57 1.60 -2.55
CA GLN A 20 -46.04 0.46 -3.29
C GLN A 20 -45.51 0.85 -4.67
N GLN A 21 -44.46 1.68 -4.70
CA GLN A 21 -43.54 1.72 -5.83
C GLN A 21 -42.13 2.11 -5.38
N ASN A 22 -41.20 1.18 -5.60
CA ASN A 22 -39.73 1.25 -5.49
C ASN A 22 -39.05 1.38 -4.10
N PRO A 23 -38.63 0.24 -3.49
CA PRO A 23 -37.54 0.22 -2.52
C PRO A 23 -36.20 -0.22 -3.16
N GLN A 24 -35.75 0.41 -4.26
CA GLN A 24 -34.50 -0.01 -4.91
C GLN A 24 -33.51 1.08 -5.32
N GLN A 25 -33.64 2.32 -4.84
CA GLN A 25 -32.69 3.39 -5.19
C GLN A 25 -32.06 4.15 -4.01
N GLN A 26 -32.11 3.62 -2.78
CA GLN A 26 -31.52 4.30 -1.60
C GLN A 26 -30.36 3.56 -0.92
N VAL A 27 -29.70 2.61 -1.58
CA VAL A 27 -28.55 1.89 -1.01
C VAL A 27 -27.26 2.05 -1.83
N VAL A 28 -27.00 3.25 -2.37
CA VAL A 28 -25.68 3.59 -2.94
C VAL A 28 -25.24 4.99 -2.53
N GLN A 29 -25.33 5.32 -1.23
CA GLN A 29 -24.73 6.59 -0.77
C GLN A 29 -24.17 6.62 0.66
N GLN A 30 -23.98 5.47 1.29
CA GLN A 30 -23.27 5.37 2.56
C GLN A 30 -22.20 4.29 2.51
N GLN A 31 -21.24 4.50 1.62
CA GLN A 31 -19.88 3.96 1.75
C GLN A 31 -18.91 4.87 1.00
N ALA A 32 -19.00 6.18 1.26
CA ALA A 32 -17.80 7.02 1.24
C ALA A 32 -16.98 6.59 2.46
N GLN A 33 -16.37 5.40 2.33
CA GLN A 33 -15.30 4.98 3.21
C GLN A 33 -14.29 6.11 3.13
N GLN A 34 -14.02 6.75 4.26
CA GLN A 34 -12.92 7.69 4.42
C GLN A 34 -11.65 6.97 3.97
N GLN A 35 -11.35 7.05 2.67
CA GLN A 35 -9.98 6.96 2.21
C GLN A 35 -9.34 8.19 2.82
N GLN A 36 -8.84 8.05 4.05
CA GLN A 36 -7.80 8.92 4.52
C GLN A 36 -6.83 9.04 3.35
N PRO A 37 -6.51 10.26 2.87
CA PRO A 37 -5.50 10.41 1.85
C PRO A 37 -4.28 9.66 2.36
N GLN A 38 -3.99 8.53 1.73
CA GLN A 38 -2.92 7.65 2.11
C GLN A 38 -1.68 8.48 1.87
N GLN A 39 -1.19 9.12 2.93
CA GLN A 39 -0.03 9.99 2.87
C GLN A 39 1.04 9.15 2.19
N PRO A 40 1.65 9.65 1.09
CA PRO A 40 2.61 8.87 0.33
C PRO A 40 3.66 8.37 1.32
N PHE A 41 3.72 7.05 1.47
CA PHE A 41 4.64 6.39 2.40
C PHE A 41 6.05 6.69 1.92
N ASP A 42 6.64 7.77 2.45
CA ASP A 42 7.97 8.19 2.05
C ASP A 42 9.00 7.32 2.77
N ASN A 43 9.37 6.23 2.10
CA ASN A 43 10.41 5.30 2.52
C ASN A 43 11.72 6.03 2.88
N ILE A 44 12.06 7.13 2.19
CA ILE A 44 13.27 7.91 2.47
C ILE A 44 13.13 8.66 3.80
N SER A 45 12.00 9.30 4.04
CA SER A 45 11.73 9.94 5.33
C SER A 45 11.74 8.93 6.48
N LYS A 46 11.22 7.73 6.26
CA LYS A 46 11.26 6.65 7.27
C LYS A 46 12.70 6.21 7.57
N ILE A 47 13.55 6.02 6.55
CA ILE A 47 14.99 5.74 6.76
C ILE A 47 15.65 6.85 7.57
N LYS A 48 15.43 8.12 7.21
CA LYS A 48 15.99 9.26 7.95
C LYS A 48 15.60 9.24 9.43
N SER A 49 14.34 8.89 9.74
CA SER A 49 13.87 8.75 11.12
C SER A 49 14.54 7.60 11.89
N LEU A 50 15.01 6.56 11.20
CA LEU A 50 15.68 5.40 11.80
C LEU A 50 17.18 5.63 12.06
N VAL A 51 17.80 6.66 11.48
CA VAL A 51 19.24 6.95 11.67
C VAL A 51 19.58 7.25 13.13
N GLY A 52 18.71 7.98 13.84
CA GLY A 52 18.87 8.25 15.28
C GLY A 52 18.86 6.97 16.11
N PRO A 53 17.75 6.20 16.06
CA PRO A 53 17.64 4.89 16.71
C PRO A 53 18.78 3.92 16.38
N LEU A 54 19.23 3.88 15.11
CA LEU A 54 20.36 3.04 14.70
C LEU A 54 21.65 3.40 15.46
N ARG A 55 21.97 4.70 15.55
CA ARG A 55 23.15 5.17 16.29
C ARG A 55 23.05 4.87 17.77
N GLU A 56 21.86 5.04 18.35
CA GLU A 56 21.63 4.79 19.75
C GLU A 56 21.74 3.29 20.09
N SER A 57 21.07 2.43 19.31
CA SER A 57 21.12 0.98 19.47
C SER A 57 22.54 0.43 19.31
N LEU A 58 23.32 0.94 18.33
CA LEU A 58 24.73 0.59 18.19
C LEU A 58 25.56 1.02 19.42
N SER A 59 25.34 2.25 19.91
CA SER A 59 26.01 2.76 21.11
C SER A 59 25.71 1.89 22.35
N ASN A 60 24.45 1.51 22.53
CA ASN A 60 24.02 0.65 23.63
C ASN A 60 24.63 -0.75 23.51
N THR A 61 24.64 -1.33 22.32
CA THR A 61 25.28 -2.62 22.03
C THR A 61 26.76 -2.62 22.44
N ILE A 62 27.51 -1.59 22.03
CA ILE A 62 28.94 -1.47 22.37
C ILE A 62 29.15 -1.27 23.88
N LYS A 63 28.35 -0.41 24.52
CA LYS A 63 28.43 -0.17 25.97
C LYS A 63 28.17 -1.45 26.76
N THR A 64 27.12 -2.19 26.39
CA THR A 64 26.77 -3.44 27.05
C THR A 64 27.83 -4.52 26.80
N ALA A 65 28.40 -4.61 25.60
CA ALA A 65 29.52 -5.50 25.33
C ALA A 65 30.73 -5.18 26.21
N ALA A 66 31.12 -3.91 26.31
CA ALA A 66 32.23 -3.47 27.14
C ALA A 66 31.99 -3.77 28.63
N GLN A 67 30.77 -3.56 29.13
CA GLN A 67 30.38 -3.91 30.50
C GLN A 67 30.52 -5.41 30.75
N THR A 68 30.02 -6.25 29.83
CA THR A 68 30.13 -7.71 29.92
C THR A 68 31.58 -8.18 29.94
N LEU A 69 32.43 -7.64 29.05
CA LEU A 69 33.86 -7.97 29.01
C LEU A 69 34.58 -7.56 30.30
N ASN A 70 34.30 -6.36 30.81
CA ASN A 70 34.92 -5.87 32.05
C ASN A 70 34.48 -6.68 33.27
N GLN A 71 33.22 -7.11 33.33
CA GLN A 71 32.74 -8.00 34.40
C GLN A 71 33.44 -9.36 34.32
N ASN A 72 33.50 -9.97 33.13
CA ASN A 72 34.20 -11.25 32.95
C ASN A 72 35.67 -11.14 33.41
N SER A 73 36.36 -10.06 33.04
CA SER A 73 37.74 -9.82 33.48
C SER A 73 37.87 -9.67 35.01
N GLN A 74 36.91 -9.05 35.70
CA GLN A 74 36.93 -8.91 37.16
C GLN A 74 36.64 -10.22 37.90
N VAL A 75 35.79 -11.07 37.32
CA VAL A 75 35.52 -12.42 37.81
C VAL A 75 36.77 -13.29 37.65
N ASP A 76 37.40 -13.28 36.48
CA ASP A 76 38.63 -14.04 36.20
C ASP A 76 39.80 -13.58 37.09
N GLY A 77 39.89 -12.28 37.38
CA GLY A 77 40.88 -11.70 38.28
C GLY A 77 40.63 -11.95 39.78
N GLY A 78 39.52 -12.61 40.15
CA GLY A 78 39.16 -12.90 41.55
C GLY A 78 38.70 -11.69 42.36
N SER A 79 38.54 -10.52 41.72
CA SER A 79 38.14 -9.24 42.35
C SER A 79 36.64 -9.19 42.67
N GLN A 80 35.81 -9.94 41.93
CA GLN A 80 34.38 -10.10 42.22
C GLN A 80 34.04 -11.58 42.51
N LYS A 81 33.41 -11.84 43.65
CA LYS A 81 33.01 -13.20 44.09
C LYS A 81 31.59 -13.63 43.66
N GLY A 82 30.91 -12.86 42.81
CA GLY A 82 29.56 -13.20 42.35
C GLY A 82 28.96 -12.19 41.37
N ILE A 83 27.96 -12.65 40.62
CA ILE A 83 27.25 -11.93 39.55
C ILE A 83 26.10 -11.07 40.13
N ASP A 84 26.37 -10.25 41.14
CA ASP A 84 25.31 -9.46 41.81
C ASP A 84 24.79 -8.31 40.92
N ILE A 85 25.56 -7.94 39.89
CA ILE A 85 25.18 -6.91 38.92
C ILE A 85 24.56 -7.58 37.70
N GLN A 86 23.23 -7.50 37.58
CA GLN A 86 22.52 -7.82 36.34
C GLN A 86 22.90 -6.83 35.25
N ILE A 87 23.78 -7.24 34.34
CA ILE A 87 24.12 -6.47 33.15
C ILE A 87 22.94 -6.56 32.17
N PRO A 88 22.56 -5.45 31.51
CA PRO A 88 21.65 -5.51 30.37
C PRO A 88 22.09 -6.60 29.38
N ARG A 89 21.16 -7.40 28.86
CA ARG A 89 21.55 -8.49 27.95
C ARG A 89 22.12 -7.91 26.65
N PHE A 90 23.36 -8.26 26.34
CA PHE A 90 24.00 -7.90 25.07
C PHE A 90 23.16 -8.33 23.88
N ASP A 91 22.63 -9.56 23.92
CA ASP A 91 21.82 -10.15 22.84
C ASP A 91 20.61 -9.28 22.48
N LYS A 92 19.96 -8.67 23.48
CA LYS A 92 18.80 -7.81 23.26
C LYS A 92 19.17 -6.53 22.49
N ASN A 93 20.28 -5.88 22.88
CA ASN A 93 20.74 -4.68 22.18
C ASN A 93 21.18 -5.00 20.76
N LEU A 94 21.83 -6.16 20.57
CA LEU A 94 22.24 -6.66 19.26
C LEU A 94 21.02 -6.93 18.36
N GLU A 95 19.99 -7.60 18.88
CA GLU A 95 18.74 -7.89 18.16
C GLU A 95 18.02 -6.60 17.75
N GLU A 96 17.96 -5.61 18.64
CA GLU A 96 17.40 -4.29 18.32
C GLU A 96 18.17 -3.59 17.20
N PHE A 97 19.51 -3.67 17.21
CA PHE A 97 20.36 -3.09 16.16
C PHE A 97 20.07 -3.73 14.80
N TYR A 98 20.00 -5.07 14.75
CA TYR A 98 19.68 -5.79 13.51
C TYR A 98 18.27 -5.50 13.03
N SER A 99 17.28 -5.43 13.93
CA SER A 99 15.90 -5.08 13.57
C SER A 99 15.79 -3.70 12.92
N ILE A 100 16.59 -2.72 13.36
CA ILE A 100 16.63 -1.39 12.74
C ILE A 100 17.32 -1.47 11.37
N CYS A 101 18.42 -2.22 11.24
CA CYS A 101 19.08 -2.46 9.96
C CYS A 101 18.14 -3.09 8.92
N ASP A 102 17.39 -4.12 9.32
CA ASP A 102 16.43 -4.81 8.45
C ASP A 102 15.33 -3.86 7.95
N GLN A 103 14.82 -3.00 8.84
CA GLN A 103 13.84 -1.98 8.47
C GLN A 103 14.42 -0.97 7.46
N ILE A 104 15.66 -0.50 7.68
CA ILE A 104 16.34 0.41 6.75
C ILE A 104 16.52 -0.27 5.39
N GLU A 105 16.99 -1.52 5.38
CA GLU A 105 17.17 -2.29 4.16
C GLU A 105 15.86 -2.46 3.37
N LEU A 106 14.77 -2.80 4.07
CA LEU A 106 13.44 -2.93 3.46
C LEU A 106 12.99 -1.62 2.79
N HIS A 107 13.12 -0.50 3.49
CA HIS A 107 12.76 0.80 2.93
C HIS A 107 13.64 1.18 1.74
N LEU A 108 14.95 0.92 1.78
CA LEU A 108 15.85 1.18 0.65
C LEU A 108 15.50 0.33 -0.57
N LYS A 109 15.25 -0.98 -0.38
CA LYS A 109 14.80 -1.87 -1.46
C LYS A 109 13.48 -1.41 -2.06
N THR A 110 12.56 -0.93 -1.22
CA THR A 110 11.26 -0.42 -1.67
C THR A 110 11.44 0.87 -2.47
N SER A 111 12.24 1.83 -2.00
CA SER A 111 12.57 3.05 -2.75
C SER A 111 13.18 2.76 -4.12
N LEU A 112 14.10 1.78 -4.19
CA LEU A 112 14.72 1.39 -5.46
C LEU A 112 13.68 0.83 -6.45
N LYS A 113 12.75 0.00 -5.97
CA LYS A 113 11.65 -0.51 -6.80
C LYS A 113 10.73 0.61 -7.28
N CYS A 114 10.40 1.58 -6.43
CA CYS A 114 9.59 2.73 -6.82
C CYS A 114 10.26 3.58 -7.90
N LEU A 115 11.58 3.80 -7.81
CA LEU A 115 12.35 4.51 -8.84
C LEU A 115 12.31 3.76 -10.19
N SER A 116 12.57 2.46 -10.17
CA SER A 116 12.50 1.62 -11.37
C SER A 116 11.09 1.58 -11.98
N GLN A 117 10.06 1.54 -11.14
CA GLN A 117 8.67 1.60 -11.57
C GLN A 117 8.35 2.95 -12.22
N GLN A 118 8.83 4.06 -11.66
CA GLN A 118 8.64 5.40 -12.22
C GLN A 118 9.35 5.54 -13.58
N GLU A 119 10.58 5.06 -13.70
CA GLU A 119 11.31 5.06 -14.97
C GLU A 119 10.57 4.24 -16.04
N SER A 120 10.10 3.05 -15.67
CA SER A 120 9.33 2.19 -16.56
C SER A 120 8.02 2.84 -16.98
N SER A 121 7.29 3.45 -16.04
CA SER A 121 6.06 4.19 -16.33
C SER A 121 6.32 5.28 -17.37
N ASN A 122 7.34 6.12 -17.16
CA ASN A 122 7.68 7.19 -18.08
C ASN A 122 8.15 6.70 -19.45
N ARG A 123 8.84 5.55 -19.52
CA ARG A 123 9.35 4.98 -20.77
C ARG A 123 8.25 4.35 -21.63
N TYR A 124 7.34 3.59 -21.02
CA TYR A 124 6.33 2.81 -21.76
C TYR A 124 5.00 3.55 -21.89
N LEU A 125 4.70 4.50 -21.00
CA LEU A 125 3.51 5.33 -21.07
C LEU A 125 3.83 6.76 -20.60
N PRO A 126 4.23 7.68 -21.51
CA PRO A 126 4.65 9.04 -21.18
C PRO A 126 3.45 9.95 -20.86
N LEU A 127 2.57 9.50 -19.96
CA LEU A 127 1.43 10.22 -19.41
C LEU A 127 1.59 10.30 -17.90
N ALA A 128 1.21 11.44 -17.32
CA ALA A 128 1.21 11.57 -15.88
C ALA A 128 0.18 10.58 -15.29
N VAL A 129 0.53 9.91 -14.19
CA VAL A 129 -0.40 9.03 -13.48
C VAL A 129 -0.65 9.63 -12.10
N ALA A 130 -1.91 9.74 -11.72
CA ALA A 130 -2.33 10.12 -10.38
C ALA A 130 -2.59 8.83 -9.57
N PRO A 131 -1.60 8.32 -8.80
CA PRO A 131 -1.69 6.99 -8.17
C PRO A 131 -2.75 6.90 -7.07
N THR A 132 -3.04 8.02 -6.40
CA THR A 132 -3.95 8.09 -5.25
C THR A 132 -5.37 8.50 -5.63
N ARG A 133 -5.62 8.87 -6.89
CA ARG A 133 -6.90 9.42 -7.33
C ARG A 133 -7.71 8.35 -8.06
N SER A 134 -8.89 8.04 -7.54
CA SER A 134 -9.84 7.07 -8.09
C SER A 134 -10.95 7.72 -8.93
N GLU A 135 -11.21 9.01 -8.74
CA GLU A 135 -12.24 9.75 -9.47
C GLU A 135 -11.84 9.98 -10.93
N SER A 136 -12.80 9.82 -11.86
CA SER A 136 -12.60 10.07 -13.29
C SER A 136 -12.19 11.53 -13.51
N LEU A 137 -10.99 11.76 -14.02
CA LEU A 137 -10.56 13.09 -14.44
C LEU A 137 -11.42 13.58 -15.62
N SER A 138 -11.65 14.89 -15.67
CA SER A 138 -12.17 15.53 -16.88
C SER A 138 -11.24 15.24 -18.06
N LEU A 139 -11.81 15.01 -19.26
CA LEU A 139 -11.08 14.62 -20.48
C LEU A 139 -9.91 15.54 -20.91
N ASN A 140 -9.78 16.72 -20.28
CA ASN A 140 -8.79 17.74 -20.63
C ASN A 140 -7.48 17.63 -19.84
N ASP A 141 -7.42 16.76 -18.83
CA ASP A 141 -6.19 16.52 -18.09
C ASP A 141 -5.40 15.41 -18.77
N ASN A 142 -4.18 15.70 -19.21
CA ASN A 142 -3.24 14.75 -19.81
C ASN A 142 -2.65 13.78 -18.75
N THR A 143 -3.49 13.36 -17.79
CA THR A 143 -3.17 12.59 -16.59
C THR A 143 -4.18 11.45 -16.44
N LEU A 144 -3.68 10.23 -16.23
CA LEU A 144 -4.48 9.03 -16.01
C LEU A 144 -4.65 8.77 -14.51
N THR A 145 -5.81 8.24 -14.12
CA THR A 145 -5.95 7.57 -12.81
C THR A 145 -5.20 6.25 -12.81
N TYR A 146 -4.88 5.71 -11.63
CA TYR A 146 -4.25 4.40 -11.53
C TYR A 146 -5.04 3.26 -12.21
N PRO A 147 -6.38 3.17 -12.07
CA PRO A 147 -7.17 2.19 -12.83
C PRO A 147 -7.10 2.38 -14.36
N GLN A 148 -7.13 3.62 -14.84
CA GLN A 148 -7.02 3.91 -16.28
C GLN A 148 -5.64 3.54 -16.83
N PHE A 149 -4.59 3.84 -16.06
CA PHE A 149 -3.22 3.41 -16.36
C PHE A 149 -3.14 1.88 -16.50
N LEU A 150 -3.69 1.14 -15.53
CA LEU A 150 -3.64 -0.33 -15.56
C LEU A 150 -4.44 -0.91 -16.73
N ALA A 151 -5.62 -0.36 -17.02
CA ALA A 151 -6.42 -0.75 -18.18
C ALA A 151 -5.66 -0.53 -19.50
N THR A 152 -4.98 0.62 -19.63
CA THR A 152 -4.17 0.96 -20.81
C THR A 152 -2.99 0.00 -20.97
N ALA A 153 -2.25 -0.25 -19.89
CA ALA A 153 -1.13 -1.18 -19.91
C ALA A 153 -1.56 -2.61 -20.30
N ASN A 154 -2.67 -3.11 -19.74
CA ASN A 154 -3.21 -4.42 -20.08
C ASN A 154 -3.66 -4.50 -21.54
N ALA A 155 -4.29 -3.45 -22.08
CA ALA A 155 -4.68 -3.38 -23.48
C ALA A 155 -3.46 -3.41 -24.41
N GLN A 156 -2.39 -2.67 -24.08
CA GLN A 156 -1.13 -2.71 -24.83
C GLN A 156 -0.49 -4.10 -24.84
N VAL A 157 -0.50 -4.79 -23.69
CA VAL A 157 0.02 -6.17 -23.57
C VAL A 157 -0.81 -7.14 -24.42
N SER A 158 -2.14 -7.07 -24.35
CA SER A 158 -3.04 -7.93 -25.15
C SER A 158 -2.81 -7.71 -26.64
N TYR A 159 -2.79 -6.44 -27.08
CA TYR A 159 -2.58 -6.09 -28.47
C TYR A 159 -1.22 -6.55 -29.00
N THR A 160 -0.16 -6.39 -28.21
CA THR A 160 1.19 -6.89 -28.57
C THR A 160 1.20 -8.41 -28.72
N LYS A 161 0.49 -9.12 -27.83
CA LYS A 161 0.37 -10.57 -27.90
C LYS A 161 -0.39 -11.01 -29.16
N GLU A 162 -1.49 -10.35 -29.49
CA GLU A 162 -2.26 -10.64 -30.71
C GLU A 162 -1.42 -10.45 -31.99
N ILE A 163 -0.64 -9.37 -32.06
CA ILE A 163 0.30 -9.15 -33.18
C ILE A 163 1.34 -10.27 -33.23
N HIS A 164 1.94 -10.60 -32.10
CA HIS A 164 2.93 -11.69 -32.01
C HIS A 164 2.34 -13.01 -32.50
N ASP A 165 1.17 -13.41 -31.99
CA ASP A 165 0.53 -14.67 -32.35
C ASP A 165 0.15 -14.70 -33.83
N THR A 166 -0.30 -13.57 -34.39
CA THR A 166 -0.59 -13.42 -35.82
C THR A 166 0.69 -13.56 -36.66
N LEU A 167 1.79 -12.95 -36.25
CA LEU A 167 3.08 -13.05 -36.94
C LEU A 167 3.66 -14.48 -36.87
N VAL A 168 3.54 -15.15 -35.72
CA VAL A 168 3.96 -16.55 -35.57
C VAL A 168 3.14 -17.46 -36.48
N ALA A 169 1.82 -17.30 -36.51
CA ALA A 169 0.94 -18.08 -37.39
C ALA A 169 1.28 -17.83 -38.88
N ALA A 170 1.54 -16.58 -39.26
CA ALA A 170 1.98 -16.26 -40.61
C ALA A 170 3.34 -16.91 -40.93
N ALA A 171 4.34 -16.82 -40.04
CA ALA A 171 5.65 -17.41 -40.24
C ALA A 171 5.61 -18.94 -40.41
N GLN A 172 4.78 -19.64 -39.63
CA GLN A 172 4.57 -21.08 -39.75
C GLN A 172 3.91 -21.48 -41.08
N ASN A 173 3.05 -20.62 -41.64
CA ASN A 173 2.48 -20.85 -42.97
C ASN A 173 3.49 -20.62 -44.11
N ILE A 174 4.56 -19.85 -43.87
CA ILE A 174 5.54 -19.45 -44.89
C ILE A 174 6.80 -20.33 -44.85
N SER A 175 7.11 -20.95 -43.71
CA SER A 175 8.19 -21.93 -43.59
C SER A 175 7.63 -23.34 -43.81
N PRO A 176 7.59 -23.88 -45.03
CA PRO A 176 7.27 -25.28 -45.22
C PRO A 176 8.32 -26.12 -44.47
N SER A 177 7.85 -27.04 -43.65
CA SER A 177 8.69 -28.12 -43.13
C SER A 177 9.16 -28.96 -44.31
N ASP A 178 10.43 -28.84 -44.70
CA ASP A 178 11.17 -29.90 -45.41
C ASP A 178 11.50 -31.02 -44.41
#